data_AF-A0A514JRP8-F1
#
_entry.id   AF-A0A514JRP8-F1
#
_cell.length_a   1.000
_cell.length_b   1.000
_cell.length_c   1.000
_cell.angle_alpha   90.00
_cell.angle_beta   90.00
_cell.angle_gamma   90.00
#
_symmetry.space_group_name_H-M   'P 1'
#
loop_
_entity.id
_entity.type
_entity.pdbx_description
1 polymer ?
#
loop_
_entity_poly.entity_id
_entity_poly.type
_entity_poly.pdbx_seq_one_letter_code
_entity_poly.pdbx_strand_id
1 'polypeptide(L)'
;MRACPSCGASNDPTDDFCGNCGAYLGWSDSSPAPSTPPQPSTPTPADESTPAAPPEAGEAGAAPADGSPSGDPEKPATGRPDPTSAPPRATPAATRTDRPAPGSAAPGPATPPPTRPPHPTGPDPAAASGTSARPPGPPPAPSARTPAAPTPDPVLPVRPAKPVAPRPVVRPAAAVPDEGAGVPCPACGALNAPGRRFCRRCATALNPAPKAAPLPWWRTVWPLRRRVRAGSGRAVRLLVILAVLAALCVGGVWLLPAGRALVEDTRDKLSKPKPVTPVSVEASAEIPRHPATNTTDGLSNRYWGAPAAGASVTYTFRKPFRLIDLSIINGVSKSPDQYDRQARALQLDMEVTTQDGERHHKELALADKAGPQTFPTGISDVTSIRLVLRSPVDLTNGRHLALAEVEFFQRG
;
A
#
# COMPACT_ATOMS: atom_id res chain seq x y z
N MET A 1 19.15 -64.30 38.09
CA MET A 1 18.19 -63.55 37.24
C MET A 1 17.20 -62.79 38.11
N ARG A 2 16.84 -61.57 37.71
CA ARG A 2 15.94 -60.63 38.42
C ARG A 2 14.77 -60.23 37.52
N ALA A 3 13.54 -60.40 37.97
CA ALA A 3 12.36 -59.95 37.22
C ALA A 3 12.17 -58.44 37.37
N CYS A 4 11.93 -57.73 36.26
CA CYS A 4 11.62 -56.30 36.30
C CYS A 4 10.18 -56.07 36.81
N PRO A 5 9.95 -55.22 37.84
CA PRO A 5 8.60 -54.98 38.37
C PRO A 5 7.68 -54.31 37.33
N SER A 6 8.22 -53.51 36.42
CA SER A 6 7.46 -52.71 35.45
C SER A 6 7.02 -53.47 34.20
N CYS A 7 7.64 -54.62 33.88
CA CYS A 7 7.31 -55.37 32.66
C CYS A 7 7.49 -56.91 32.74
N GLY A 8 7.86 -57.47 33.89
CA GLY A 8 8.05 -58.91 34.09
C GLY A 8 9.27 -59.53 33.40
N ALA A 9 9.98 -58.80 32.54
CA ALA A 9 11.15 -59.31 31.82
C ALA A 9 12.26 -59.76 32.79
N SER A 10 12.95 -60.85 32.44
CA SER A 10 14.11 -61.35 33.19
C SER A 10 15.37 -60.56 32.84
N ASN A 11 16.18 -60.26 33.85
CA ASN A 11 17.43 -59.49 33.77
C ASN A 11 18.52 -60.23 34.56
N ASP A 12 19.77 -59.85 34.39
CA ASP A 12 20.88 -60.32 35.22
C ASP A 12 20.81 -59.69 36.64
N PRO A 13 21.30 -60.35 37.71
CA PRO A 13 21.42 -59.71 39.03
C PRO A 13 22.29 -58.46 39.05
N THR A 14 23.22 -58.30 38.09
CA THR A 14 24.12 -57.13 37.97
C THR A 14 23.58 -56.01 37.06
N ASP A 15 22.36 -56.13 36.53
CA ASP A 15 21.73 -55.05 35.75
C ASP A 15 21.17 -53.94 36.66
N ASP A 16 21.67 -52.71 36.50
CA ASP A 16 21.04 -51.52 37.08
C ASP A 16 19.66 -51.24 36.43
N PHE A 17 19.51 -51.49 35.12
CA PHE A 17 18.32 -51.15 34.34
C PHE A 17 17.83 -52.32 33.47
N CYS A 18 16.50 -52.45 33.37
CA CYS A 18 15.87 -53.51 32.61
C CYS A 18 16.11 -53.37 31.09
N GLY A 19 16.73 -54.38 30.47
CA GLY A 19 17.08 -54.37 29.06
C GLY A 19 15.89 -54.31 28.08
N ASN A 20 14.66 -54.58 28.54
CA ASN A 20 13.43 -54.56 27.74
C ASN A 20 12.64 -53.24 27.82
N CYS A 21 12.62 -52.56 28.97
CA CYS A 21 11.79 -51.36 29.19
C CYS A 21 12.52 -50.14 29.76
N GLY A 22 13.81 -50.25 30.11
CA GLY A 22 14.62 -49.14 30.64
C GLY A 22 14.36 -48.77 32.10
N ALA A 23 13.42 -49.43 32.79
CA ALA A 23 13.14 -49.16 34.21
C ALA A 23 14.35 -49.51 35.11
N TYR A 24 14.65 -48.65 36.09
CA TYR A 24 15.69 -48.89 37.09
C TYR A 24 15.28 -50.04 38.01
N LEU A 25 16.20 -50.96 38.27
CA LEU A 25 15.93 -52.20 38.99
C LEU A 25 16.25 -52.10 40.49
N GLY A 26 17.20 -51.25 40.90
CA GLY A 26 17.76 -51.22 42.27
C GLY A 26 16.78 -50.89 43.42
N TRP A 27 15.53 -50.54 43.13
CA TRP A 27 14.48 -50.32 44.15
C TRP A 27 13.59 -51.55 44.36
N SER A 28 13.76 -52.61 43.56
CA SER A 28 12.88 -53.78 43.52
C SER A 28 13.34 -54.97 44.35
N ASP A 29 14.17 -54.74 45.37
CA ASP A 29 14.54 -55.75 46.39
C ASP A 29 13.54 -55.75 47.57
N SER A 30 12.42 -55.03 47.41
CA SER A 30 11.27 -54.97 48.32
C SER A 30 9.99 -55.42 47.61
N SER A 31 9.11 -56.15 48.31
CA SER A 31 7.86 -56.68 47.74
C SER A 31 6.79 -55.58 47.52
N PRO A 32 5.95 -55.67 46.47
CA PRO A 32 5.00 -54.62 46.11
C PRO A 32 3.64 -54.71 46.84
N ALA A 33 3.01 -53.56 47.02
CA ALA A 33 1.61 -53.41 47.42
C ALA A 33 0.79 -52.68 46.32
N PRO A 34 -0.54 -52.89 46.19
CA PRO A 34 -1.32 -52.50 45.01
C PRO A 34 -1.81 -51.03 45.00
N SER A 35 -2.31 -50.58 43.84
CA SER A 35 -2.55 -49.17 43.48
C SER A 35 -4.02 -48.82 43.17
N THR A 36 -4.34 -47.53 43.09
CA THR A 36 -5.68 -46.99 42.72
C THR A 36 -5.56 -45.88 41.64
N PRO A 37 -6.45 -45.81 40.62
CA PRO A 37 -6.31 -44.90 39.47
C PRO A 37 -7.17 -43.59 39.53
N PRO A 38 -6.84 -42.54 38.73
CA PRO A 38 -7.56 -41.26 38.67
C PRO A 38 -8.49 -41.09 37.44
N GLN A 39 -9.20 -39.94 37.34
CA GLN A 39 -10.05 -39.53 36.20
C GLN A 39 -9.66 -38.13 35.61
N PRO A 40 -10.14 -37.75 34.39
CA PRO A 40 -9.45 -36.82 33.50
C PRO A 40 -10.08 -35.41 33.32
N SER A 41 -9.60 -34.66 32.31
CA SER A 41 -9.66 -33.18 32.18
C SER A 41 -10.16 -32.67 30.81
N THR A 42 -10.40 -31.35 30.67
CA THR A 42 -10.54 -30.62 29.37
C THR A 42 -10.21 -29.10 29.49
N PRO A 43 -9.68 -28.42 28.43
CA PRO A 43 -9.27 -27.00 28.45
C PRO A 43 -9.94 -26.07 27.38
N THR A 44 -9.53 -24.80 27.35
CA THR A 44 -10.00 -23.69 26.47
C THR A 44 -9.00 -23.34 25.33
N PRO A 45 -9.42 -22.84 24.14
CA PRO A 45 -8.53 -22.41 23.04
C PRO A 45 -8.17 -20.89 23.03
N ALA A 46 -7.37 -20.44 22.04
CA ALA A 46 -6.64 -19.16 22.01
C ALA A 46 -6.90 -18.25 20.75
N ASP A 47 -5.91 -17.46 20.32
CA ASP A 47 -6.06 -16.07 19.80
C ASP A 47 -5.30 -15.77 18.45
N GLU A 48 -5.49 -14.54 17.91
CA GLU A 48 -4.46 -13.63 17.31
C GLU A 48 -4.05 -13.56 15.77
N SER A 49 -3.87 -12.30 15.29
CA SER A 49 -2.97 -11.63 14.26
C SER A 49 -2.95 -11.76 12.70
N THR A 50 -2.85 -10.58 12.03
CA THR A 50 -1.66 -9.86 11.39
C THR A 50 -0.48 -10.66 10.77
N PRO A 51 0.40 -10.20 9.81
CA PRO A 51 0.79 -8.84 9.29
C PRO A 51 0.80 -8.70 7.71
N ALA A 52 1.62 -7.97 6.88
CA ALA A 52 2.92 -7.23 6.93
C ALA A 52 3.16 -6.23 5.73
N ALA A 53 4.36 -5.58 5.63
CA ALA A 53 4.88 -4.62 4.59
C ALA A 53 6.46 -4.63 4.57
N PRO A 54 7.32 -3.79 3.87
CA PRO A 54 7.17 -2.59 3.00
C PRO A 54 7.69 -2.79 1.53
N PRO A 55 8.81 -2.25 0.88
CA PRO A 55 9.97 -1.36 1.26
C PRO A 55 10.50 -0.26 0.24
N GLU A 56 11.29 0.73 0.74
CA GLU A 56 12.63 1.30 0.31
C GLU A 56 12.97 1.90 -1.12
N ALA A 57 13.92 2.86 -1.34
CA ALA A 57 14.68 3.85 -0.48
C ALA A 57 15.51 4.94 -1.29
N GLY A 58 15.96 6.04 -0.64
CA GLY A 58 16.93 7.10 -1.09
C GLY A 58 16.35 8.52 -1.41
N GLU A 59 16.93 9.75 -1.25
CA GLU A 59 18.22 10.38 -0.77
C GLU A 59 19.15 11.02 -1.85
N ALA A 60 19.91 12.15 -1.68
CA ALA A 60 19.93 13.33 -0.76
C ALA A 60 20.95 14.45 -1.22
N GLY A 61 20.90 15.72 -0.73
CA GLY A 61 21.97 16.78 -0.91
C GLY A 61 21.53 18.29 -0.95
N ALA A 62 22.43 19.28 -0.70
CA ALA A 62 22.12 20.75 -0.65
C ALA A 62 23.29 21.75 -0.98
N ALA A 63 22.98 23.07 -1.07
CA ALA A 63 23.70 24.26 -1.63
C ALA A 63 24.87 24.89 -0.76
N PRO A 64 25.47 26.12 -0.96
CA PRO A 64 25.20 27.29 -1.88
C PRO A 64 26.39 28.21 -2.41
N ALA A 65 26.04 29.25 -3.21
CA ALA A 65 26.55 30.65 -3.31
C ALA A 65 27.89 31.14 -3.99
N ASP A 66 27.77 32.35 -4.61
CA ASP A 66 28.71 33.47 -4.92
C ASP A 66 29.89 33.43 -5.96
N GLY A 67 30.07 34.57 -6.70
CA GLY A 67 31.32 34.96 -7.40
C GLY A 67 31.20 35.69 -8.77
N SER A 68 31.78 36.90 -8.93
CA SER A 68 31.98 37.65 -10.21
C SER A 68 33.10 38.71 -10.02
N PRO A 69 33.92 39.11 -11.04
CA PRO A 69 33.55 40.26 -11.92
C PRO A 69 34.26 40.40 -13.32
N SER A 70 33.87 41.46 -14.06
CA SER A 70 34.65 42.25 -15.05
C SER A 70 34.95 41.72 -16.48
N GLY A 71 34.61 42.53 -17.50
CA GLY A 71 35.11 42.38 -18.89
C GLY A 71 34.36 43.21 -19.96
N ASP A 72 34.83 44.42 -20.26
CA ASP A 72 34.49 45.31 -21.40
C ASP A 72 35.81 45.68 -22.15
N PRO A 73 35.86 46.26 -23.38
CA PRO A 73 34.80 46.96 -24.13
C PRO A 73 34.71 46.62 -25.65
N GLU A 74 33.80 47.27 -26.40
CA GLU A 74 34.12 48.25 -27.48
C GLU A 74 32.88 48.56 -28.39
N LYS A 75 32.88 49.72 -29.09
CA LYS A 75 31.81 50.22 -29.97
C LYS A 75 32.38 51.20 -31.02
N PRO A 76 31.88 51.18 -32.27
CA PRO A 76 31.47 52.47 -32.87
C PRO A 76 30.19 52.43 -33.74
N ALA A 77 29.44 53.55 -33.71
CA ALA A 77 28.81 54.26 -34.85
C ALA A 77 27.75 53.56 -35.75
N THR A 78 26.77 54.23 -36.40
CA THR A 78 26.19 55.61 -36.37
C THR A 78 24.83 55.58 -37.11
N GLY A 79 23.92 56.54 -36.84
CA GLY A 79 22.86 56.90 -37.82
C GLY A 79 21.44 57.18 -37.28
N ARG A 80 20.96 58.41 -37.51
CA ARG A 80 19.55 58.85 -37.58
C ARG A 80 19.49 59.90 -38.72
N PRO A 81 18.34 60.18 -39.36
CA PRO A 81 17.40 61.14 -38.76
C PRO A 81 15.89 60.80 -38.95
N ASP A 82 15.07 61.55 -38.22
CA ASP A 82 13.62 61.76 -38.38
C ASP A 82 13.34 62.91 -39.39
N PRO A 83 12.12 63.47 -39.66
CA PRO A 83 10.86 63.47 -38.87
C PRO A 83 9.50 63.43 -39.63
N THR A 84 8.37 63.54 -38.90
CA THR A 84 7.11 64.31 -39.21
C THR A 84 6.03 64.01 -38.13
N SER A 85 5.72 64.89 -37.16
CA SER A 85 4.74 66.02 -37.13
C SER A 85 3.31 65.68 -36.62
N ALA A 86 2.65 66.63 -35.93
CA ALA A 86 1.31 66.51 -35.26
C ALA A 86 0.76 67.92 -34.89
N PRO A 87 -0.39 68.12 -34.17
CA PRO A 87 -1.58 67.28 -33.93
C PRO A 87 -2.84 67.80 -34.70
N PRO A 88 -3.78 68.72 -34.29
CA PRO A 88 -4.32 69.20 -32.98
C PRO A 88 -5.89 69.23 -32.80
N ARG A 89 -6.38 69.11 -31.54
CA ARG A 89 -7.72 69.52 -31.00
C ARG A 89 -8.99 68.76 -31.54
N ALA A 90 -10.14 68.73 -30.84
CA ALA A 90 -10.67 69.56 -29.73
C ALA A 90 -11.58 68.83 -28.71
N THR A 91 -11.79 69.45 -27.55
CA THR A 91 -12.91 69.21 -26.58
C THR A 91 -13.94 70.35 -26.70
N PRO A 92 -15.23 70.14 -26.37
CA PRO A 92 -15.72 70.15 -24.98
C PRO A 92 -16.59 68.88 -24.70
N ALA A 93 -17.41 68.71 -23.64
CA ALA A 93 -17.89 69.58 -22.55
C ALA A 93 -18.07 68.78 -21.23
N ALA A 94 -18.92 69.24 -20.30
CA ALA A 94 -19.24 68.53 -19.05
C ALA A 94 -20.69 68.76 -18.58
N THR A 95 -21.24 67.78 -17.86
CA THR A 95 -22.34 67.96 -16.89
C THR A 95 -21.98 67.17 -15.62
N ARG A 96 -22.29 67.73 -14.44
CA ARG A 96 -21.98 67.16 -13.13
C ARG A 96 -23.24 67.24 -12.26
N THR A 97 -23.61 66.15 -11.59
CA THR A 97 -24.76 66.08 -10.67
C THR A 97 -24.40 65.23 -9.45
N ASP A 98 -24.90 65.64 -8.29
CA ASP A 98 -24.43 65.20 -6.97
C ASP A 98 -25.16 63.98 -6.36
N ARG A 99 -24.52 63.44 -5.29
CA ARG A 99 -25.11 62.66 -4.17
C ARG A 99 -25.64 61.23 -4.48
N PRO A 100 -25.86 60.40 -3.45
CA PRO A 100 -25.01 60.17 -2.27
C PRO A 100 -24.74 58.66 -2.03
N ALA A 101 -23.87 58.33 -1.09
CA ALA A 101 -23.68 56.95 -0.65
C ALA A 101 -24.82 56.43 0.25
N PRO A 102 -25.18 55.16 0.11
CA PRO A 102 -25.17 54.18 1.19
C PRO A 102 -24.07 53.13 0.93
N GLY A 103 -23.60 52.35 1.90
CA GLY A 103 -23.93 52.28 3.33
C GLY A 103 -23.37 50.96 3.88
N SER A 104 -22.66 50.98 5.01
CA SER A 104 -21.93 49.79 5.49
C SER A 104 -22.88 48.67 5.95
N ALA A 105 -22.71 47.48 5.37
CA ALA A 105 -23.22 46.22 5.90
C ALA A 105 -22.04 45.35 6.37
N ALA A 106 -22.22 44.61 7.46
CA ALA A 106 -21.14 43.91 8.15
C ALA A 106 -20.71 42.60 7.44
N PRO A 107 -19.45 42.14 7.62
CA PRO A 107 -19.02 40.83 7.16
C PRO A 107 -19.71 39.68 7.93
N GLY A 108 -19.90 38.55 7.25
CA GLY A 108 -20.44 37.32 7.83
C GLY A 108 -19.45 36.58 8.77
N PRO A 109 -19.90 35.50 9.42
CA PRO A 109 -19.17 34.85 10.52
C PRO A 109 -17.91 34.10 10.06
N ALA A 110 -16.85 34.21 10.88
CA ALA A 110 -15.64 33.40 10.72
C ALA A 110 -15.89 31.94 11.15
N THR A 111 -15.45 30.99 10.31
CA THR A 111 -15.47 29.54 10.63
C THR A 111 -14.13 29.13 11.24
N PRO A 112 -14.09 28.39 12.37
CA PRO A 112 -12.84 28.04 13.04
C PRO A 112 -12.05 26.91 12.33
N PRO A 113 -10.73 26.80 12.57
CA PRO A 113 -9.90 25.73 12.01
C PRO A 113 -10.16 24.35 12.68
N PRO A 114 -9.94 23.25 11.95
CA PRO A 114 -10.20 21.89 12.45
C PRO A 114 -9.20 21.44 13.53
N THR A 115 -9.69 20.63 14.47
CA THR A 115 -8.94 20.19 15.67
C THR A 115 -8.02 18.98 15.38
N ARG A 116 -6.85 18.95 16.00
CA ARG A 116 -5.86 17.85 15.91
C ARG A 116 -6.12 16.76 16.97
N PRO A 117 -6.14 15.46 16.62
CA PRO A 117 -6.21 14.38 17.62
C PRO A 117 -4.87 14.16 18.34
N PRO A 118 -4.86 13.68 19.59
CA PRO A 118 -3.64 13.51 20.40
C PRO A 118 -2.94 12.15 20.18
N HIS A 119 -1.62 12.14 20.34
CA HIS A 119 -0.84 10.92 20.60
C HIS A 119 -0.62 10.75 22.10
N PRO A 120 -0.78 9.55 22.67
CA PRO A 120 -0.22 9.20 23.98
C PRO A 120 1.21 8.66 23.82
N THR A 121 2.21 9.44 24.22
CA THR A 121 3.59 8.95 24.43
C THR A 121 3.69 8.23 25.78
N GLY A 122 4.37 7.09 25.81
CA GLY A 122 4.67 6.36 27.07
C GLY A 122 5.95 6.85 27.76
N PRO A 123 6.19 6.46 29.02
CA PRO A 123 7.42 6.75 29.75
C PRO A 123 8.48 5.64 29.64
N ASP A 124 9.70 6.04 29.29
CA ASP A 124 10.98 5.37 29.58
C ASP A 124 11.43 5.66 31.05
N PRO A 125 12.53 5.08 31.58
CA PRO A 125 13.00 3.68 31.45
C PRO A 125 13.48 3.06 32.80
N ALA A 126 13.83 1.77 32.77
CA ALA A 126 14.83 1.04 33.57
C ALA A 126 15.10 1.34 35.07
N ALA A 127 15.02 0.30 35.94
CA ALA A 127 16.19 -0.29 36.67
C ALA A 127 15.84 -1.32 37.79
N ALA A 128 16.83 -2.16 38.12
CA ALA A 128 17.09 -2.84 39.40
C ALA A 128 16.12 -3.91 40.00
N SER A 129 16.55 -5.18 39.88
CA SER A 129 16.74 -6.17 40.97
C SER A 129 15.74 -6.32 42.13
N GLY A 130 15.09 -7.49 42.25
CA GLY A 130 14.24 -7.88 43.39
C GLY A 130 14.28 -9.38 43.76
N THR A 131 14.76 -9.69 44.96
CA THR A 131 15.07 -11.03 45.50
C THR A 131 13.87 -11.97 45.75
N SER A 132 14.13 -13.27 45.52
CA SER A 132 13.52 -14.50 46.11
C SER A 132 12.43 -14.37 47.20
N ALA A 133 11.33 -15.13 47.04
CA ALA A 133 10.48 -15.58 48.14
C ALA A 133 9.95 -17.01 47.89
N ARG A 134 9.94 -17.85 48.94
CA ARG A 134 9.46 -19.25 48.94
C ARG A 134 8.11 -19.33 49.67
N PRO A 135 7.07 -19.99 49.13
CA PRO A 135 5.81 -20.18 49.85
C PRO A 135 5.98 -21.15 51.04
N PRO A 136 5.42 -20.85 52.22
CA PRO A 136 5.40 -21.76 53.37
C PRO A 136 4.29 -22.81 53.25
N GLY A 137 4.46 -23.95 53.94
CA GLY A 137 3.46 -25.03 54.01
C GLY A 137 2.55 -24.95 55.25
N PRO A 138 1.35 -25.57 55.22
CA PRO A 138 0.40 -25.58 56.34
C PRO A 138 0.76 -26.53 57.51
N PRO A 139 0.18 -26.32 58.71
CA PRO A 139 0.55 -27.00 59.98
C PRO A 139 0.02 -28.44 60.17
N PRO A 140 0.46 -29.18 61.22
CA PRO A 140 0.33 -30.64 61.32
C PRO A 140 -0.97 -31.19 61.96
N ALA A 141 -1.10 -32.52 61.94
CA ALA A 141 -2.30 -33.29 62.27
C ALA A 141 -2.44 -33.72 63.76
N PRO A 142 -3.64 -34.14 64.20
CA PRO A 142 -3.86 -34.94 65.41
C PRO A 142 -3.79 -36.46 65.15
N SER A 143 -3.41 -37.20 66.20
CA SER A 143 -2.98 -38.61 66.16
C SER A 143 -4.03 -39.66 65.77
N ALA A 144 -3.52 -40.82 65.34
CA ALA A 144 -4.30 -42.05 65.14
C ALA A 144 -5.00 -42.54 66.42
N ARG A 145 -6.06 -43.34 66.25
CA ARG A 145 -6.64 -44.17 67.32
C ARG A 145 -6.54 -45.63 66.93
N THR A 146 -6.11 -46.46 67.87
CA THR A 146 -5.92 -47.91 67.70
C THR A 146 -7.26 -48.61 67.43
N PRO A 147 -7.39 -49.41 66.35
CA PRO A 147 -8.51 -50.31 66.18
C PRO A 147 -8.51 -51.41 67.25
N ALA A 148 -9.67 -51.72 67.83
CA ALA A 148 -9.81 -52.79 68.80
C ALA A 148 -9.74 -54.18 68.15
N ALA A 149 -9.31 -55.18 68.93
CA ALA A 149 -9.31 -56.60 68.55
C ALA A 149 -10.74 -57.19 68.51
N PRO A 150 -10.95 -58.37 67.88
CA PRO A 150 -12.18 -58.63 67.13
C PRO A 150 -13.28 -59.40 67.89
N THR A 151 -14.47 -59.43 67.28
CA THR A 151 -15.51 -60.44 67.53
C THR A 151 -15.75 -61.23 66.24
N PRO A 152 -15.56 -62.57 66.22
CA PRO A 152 -15.80 -63.39 65.04
C PRO A 152 -17.26 -63.87 64.98
N ASP A 153 -17.94 -63.60 63.87
CA ASP A 153 -19.31 -64.05 63.58
C ASP A 153 -19.34 -65.02 62.37
N PRO A 154 -20.43 -65.80 62.18
CA PRO A 154 -20.27 -67.25 62.04
C PRO A 154 -19.82 -67.76 60.66
N VAL A 155 -19.16 -68.93 60.72
CA VAL A 155 -18.68 -69.69 59.56
C VAL A 155 -19.86 -70.28 58.78
N LEU A 156 -20.28 -69.60 57.72
CA LEU A 156 -21.17 -70.15 56.69
C LEU A 156 -20.40 -71.13 55.78
N PRO A 157 -21.05 -72.19 55.25
CA PRO A 157 -20.38 -73.20 54.42
C PRO A 157 -19.88 -72.61 53.10
N VAL A 158 -18.56 -72.42 53.01
CA VAL A 158 -17.88 -71.94 51.80
C VAL A 158 -17.89 -73.04 50.73
N ARG A 159 -18.33 -72.70 49.51
CA ARG A 159 -18.26 -73.62 48.35
C ARG A 159 -16.80 -73.98 48.04
N PRO A 160 -16.49 -75.24 47.65
CA PRO A 160 -15.13 -75.64 47.32
C PRO A 160 -14.45 -74.68 46.34
N ALA A 161 -13.19 -74.33 46.63
CA ALA A 161 -12.44 -73.39 45.80
C ALA A 161 -12.34 -73.90 44.36
N LYS A 162 -12.71 -73.05 43.40
CA LYS A 162 -12.57 -73.36 41.97
C LYS A 162 -11.09 -73.66 41.67
N PRO A 163 -10.75 -74.77 40.98
CA PRO A 163 -9.36 -75.14 40.73
C PRO A 163 -8.56 -74.01 40.11
N VAL A 164 -7.54 -73.53 40.82
CA VAL A 164 -6.58 -72.57 40.30
C VAL A 164 -5.71 -73.33 39.29
N ALA A 165 -5.72 -72.89 38.03
CA ALA A 165 -4.86 -73.48 37.00
C ALA A 165 -3.38 -73.39 37.47
N PRO A 166 -2.59 -74.47 37.34
CA PRO A 166 -1.23 -74.49 37.86
C PRO A 166 -0.42 -73.34 37.26
N ARG A 167 0.17 -72.52 38.14
CA ARG A 167 0.99 -71.36 37.74
C ARG A 167 2.07 -71.84 36.78
N PRO A 168 2.25 -71.24 35.59
CA PRO A 168 3.25 -71.67 34.64
C PRO A 168 4.64 -71.75 35.30
N VAL A 169 5.18 -72.96 35.38
CA VAL A 169 6.54 -73.17 35.86
C VAL A 169 7.47 -72.60 34.80
N VAL A 170 7.98 -71.40 35.07
CA VAL A 170 9.02 -70.78 34.24
C VAL A 170 10.23 -71.70 34.30
N ARG A 171 10.46 -72.46 33.21
CA ARG A 171 11.71 -73.19 33.03
C ARG A 171 12.85 -72.19 33.22
N PRO A 172 13.84 -72.45 34.07
CA PRO A 172 15.04 -71.63 34.07
C PRO A 172 15.62 -71.70 32.65
N ALA A 173 15.70 -70.55 31.98
CA ALA A 173 16.49 -70.45 30.77
C ALA A 173 17.91 -70.88 31.12
N ALA A 174 18.51 -71.74 30.29
CA ALA A 174 19.87 -72.21 30.53
C ALA A 174 20.81 -71.02 30.66
N ALA A 175 21.72 -71.07 31.62
CA ALA A 175 22.78 -70.09 31.75
C ALA A 175 23.69 -70.20 30.52
N VAL A 176 23.51 -69.28 29.56
CA VAL A 176 24.46 -69.08 28.47
C VAL A 176 25.72 -68.46 29.09
N PRO A 177 26.93 -68.99 28.80
CA PRO A 177 28.18 -68.42 29.32
C PRO A 177 28.34 -66.93 28.94
N ASP A 178 28.81 -66.13 29.89
CA ASP A 178 29.17 -64.72 29.67
C ASP A 178 30.60 -64.62 29.12
N GLU A 179 30.74 -64.62 27.79
CA GLU A 179 32.02 -64.43 27.10
C GLU A 179 31.96 -63.27 26.09
N GLY A 180 31.99 -62.04 26.62
CA GLY A 180 32.57 -60.85 25.97
C GLY A 180 31.83 -60.18 24.79
N ALA A 181 30.98 -60.90 24.06
CA ALA A 181 30.37 -60.43 22.81
C ALA A 181 29.11 -59.53 23.02
N GLY A 182 29.31 -58.29 23.47
CA GLY A 182 28.23 -57.30 23.67
C GLY A 182 28.39 -56.01 22.86
N VAL A 183 27.28 -55.39 22.45
CA VAL A 183 27.29 -54.09 21.78
C VAL A 183 27.58 -52.99 22.81
N PRO A 184 28.59 -52.11 22.61
CA PRO A 184 28.89 -51.02 23.53
C PRO A 184 27.77 -49.96 23.49
N CYS A 185 27.36 -49.48 24.66
CA CYS A 185 26.40 -48.38 24.75
C CYS A 185 27.02 -47.06 24.27
N PRO A 186 26.40 -46.34 23.32
CA PRO A 186 26.96 -45.09 22.76
C PRO A 186 27.07 -43.94 23.78
N ALA A 187 26.40 -44.03 24.93
CA ALA A 187 26.42 -42.99 25.98
C ALA A 187 27.32 -43.31 27.19
N CYS A 188 27.64 -44.58 27.47
CA CYS A 188 28.42 -44.95 28.68
C CYS A 188 29.42 -46.10 28.51
N GLY A 189 29.66 -46.55 27.27
CA GLY A 189 30.63 -47.61 26.92
C GLY A 189 30.30 -49.03 27.39
N ALA A 190 29.30 -49.22 28.25
CA ALA A 190 28.98 -50.54 28.79
C ALA A 190 28.59 -51.54 27.69
N LEU A 191 29.24 -52.70 27.66
CA LEU A 191 28.88 -53.81 26.77
C LEU A 191 27.52 -54.38 27.17
N ASN A 192 26.62 -54.54 26.20
CA ASN A 192 25.27 -55.05 26.38
C ASN A 192 25.06 -56.32 25.54
N ALA A 193 24.44 -57.34 26.14
CA ALA A 193 24.07 -58.56 25.44
C ALA A 193 23.20 -58.25 24.19
N PRO A 194 23.39 -58.98 23.07
CA PRO A 194 22.63 -58.76 21.84
C PRO A 194 21.12 -58.91 22.06
N GLY A 195 20.34 -58.10 21.35
CA GLY A 195 18.88 -58.06 21.47
C GLY A 195 18.32 -57.13 22.55
N ARG A 196 19.15 -56.50 23.39
CA ARG A 196 18.69 -55.47 24.34
C ARG A 196 18.17 -54.21 23.63
N ARG A 197 17.09 -53.64 24.18
CA ARG A 197 16.54 -52.35 23.75
C ARG A 197 17.17 -51.17 24.50
N PHE A 198 17.53 -51.38 25.77
CA PHE A 198 18.08 -50.34 26.65
C PHE A 198 19.38 -50.81 27.33
N CYS A 199 20.30 -49.88 27.57
CA CYS A 199 21.59 -50.14 28.21
C CYS A 199 21.45 -50.52 29.69
N ARG A 200 22.11 -51.62 30.10
CA ARG A 200 22.10 -52.14 31.47
C ARG A 200 22.52 -51.16 32.56
N ARG A 201 23.40 -50.19 32.27
CA ARG A 201 24.02 -49.28 33.26
C ARG A 201 23.50 -47.84 33.21
N CYS A 202 22.69 -47.46 32.21
CA CYS A 202 22.25 -46.06 32.03
C CYS A 202 20.93 -45.86 31.29
N ALA A 203 20.15 -46.92 31.05
CA ALA A 203 18.87 -46.91 30.32
C ALA A 203 18.87 -46.29 28.90
N THR A 204 20.00 -45.87 28.34
CA THR A 204 20.06 -45.34 26.96
C THR A 204 19.53 -46.37 25.96
N ALA A 205 18.61 -45.97 25.09
CA ALA A 205 18.09 -46.83 24.03
C ALA A 205 19.22 -47.18 23.05
N LEU A 206 19.46 -48.48 22.85
CA LEU A 206 20.53 -48.99 21.98
C LEU A 206 20.15 -48.98 20.50
N ASN A 207 18.84 -48.97 20.21
CA ASN A 207 18.27 -48.89 18.86
C ASN A 207 17.13 -47.85 18.84
N PRO A 208 17.42 -46.54 18.89
CA PRO A 208 16.40 -45.51 18.74
C PRO A 208 15.86 -45.50 17.31
N ALA A 209 14.53 -45.51 17.15
CA ALA A 209 13.92 -45.34 15.83
C ALA A 209 14.21 -43.93 15.28
N PRO A 210 14.54 -43.77 13.98
CA PRO A 210 14.83 -42.47 13.41
C PRO A 210 13.60 -41.56 13.50
N LYS A 211 13.77 -40.38 14.11
CA LYS A 211 12.70 -39.37 14.20
C LYS A 211 12.36 -38.88 12.78
N ALA A 212 11.08 -38.91 12.43
CA ALA A 212 10.60 -38.41 11.14
C ALA A 212 11.04 -36.96 10.92
N ALA A 213 11.52 -36.65 9.72
CA ALA A 213 12.00 -35.33 9.36
C ALA A 213 10.88 -34.27 9.49
N PRO A 214 11.19 -33.04 9.93
CA PRO A 214 10.21 -31.96 9.99
C PRO A 214 9.67 -31.65 8.58
N LEU A 215 8.36 -31.41 8.48
CA LEU A 215 7.74 -30.98 7.24
C LEU A 215 8.22 -29.56 6.87
N PRO A 216 8.41 -29.26 5.58
CA PRO A 216 8.81 -27.92 5.15
C PRO A 216 7.70 -26.89 5.46
N TRP A 217 8.10 -25.71 5.93
CA TRP A 217 7.24 -24.71 6.56
C TRP A 217 6.00 -24.28 5.74
N TRP A 218 6.09 -24.28 4.41
CA TRP A 218 4.94 -23.95 3.55
C TRP A 218 3.77 -24.95 3.68
N ARG A 219 4.04 -26.17 4.16
CA ARG A 219 3.01 -27.20 4.46
C ARG A 219 2.37 -27.05 5.84
N THR A 220 2.98 -26.27 6.75
CA THR A 220 2.38 -25.94 8.05
C THR A 220 1.63 -24.61 8.03
N VAL A 221 2.07 -23.63 7.23
CA VAL A 221 1.38 -22.32 7.08
C VAL A 221 0.04 -22.43 6.33
N TRP A 222 -0.12 -23.36 5.39
CA TRP A 222 -1.36 -23.51 4.61
C TRP A 222 -1.99 -24.91 4.72
N PRO A 223 -2.72 -25.21 5.83
CA PRO A 223 -3.39 -26.48 6.04
C PRO A 223 -4.66 -26.61 5.20
N LEU A 224 -4.52 -26.61 3.87
CA LEU A 224 -5.59 -26.96 2.92
C LEU A 224 -6.01 -28.42 3.16
N ARG A 225 -7.00 -28.61 4.06
CA ARG A 225 -7.64 -29.89 4.36
C ARG A 225 -8.43 -30.39 3.15
N ARG A 226 -7.72 -30.90 2.13
CA ARG A 226 -8.28 -31.58 0.97
C ARG A 226 -9.01 -32.86 1.40
N ARG A 227 -10.27 -32.71 1.85
CA ARG A 227 -11.25 -33.79 1.81
C ARG A 227 -11.55 -34.07 0.34
N VAL A 228 -10.77 -34.95 -0.29
CA VAL A 228 -10.99 -35.36 -1.68
C VAL A 228 -12.23 -36.25 -1.73
N ARG A 229 -13.42 -35.65 -1.76
CA ARG A 229 -14.57 -36.30 -2.38
C ARG A 229 -14.29 -36.37 -3.88
N ALA A 230 -14.05 -37.59 -4.37
CA ALA A 230 -13.97 -37.85 -5.79
C ALA A 230 -15.36 -37.72 -6.43
N GLY A 231 -15.42 -37.23 -7.67
CA GLY A 231 -16.68 -36.94 -8.37
C GLY A 231 -17.18 -35.49 -8.19
N SER A 232 -18.04 -35.06 -9.13
CA SER A 232 -18.69 -33.73 -9.28
C SER A 232 -17.80 -32.48 -9.45
N GLY A 233 -16.81 -32.24 -8.60
CA GLY A 233 -16.14 -30.93 -8.46
C GLY A 233 -15.34 -30.39 -9.67
N ARG A 234 -15.17 -31.16 -10.76
CA ARG A 234 -14.46 -30.69 -11.98
C ARG A 234 -15.29 -29.70 -12.80
N ALA A 235 -16.58 -29.97 -13.03
CA ALA A 235 -17.44 -29.10 -13.83
C ALA A 235 -17.64 -27.74 -13.14
N VAL A 236 -17.90 -27.74 -11.82
CA VAL A 236 -18.03 -26.51 -11.03
C VAL A 236 -16.75 -25.67 -11.06
N ARG A 237 -15.57 -26.30 -10.95
CA ARG A 237 -14.30 -25.58 -11.10
C ARG A 237 -14.09 -25.01 -12.50
N LEU A 238 -14.46 -25.73 -13.56
CA LEU A 238 -14.37 -25.22 -14.92
C LEU A 238 -15.28 -23.99 -15.10
N LEU A 239 -16.52 -24.05 -14.61
CA LEU A 239 -17.46 -22.92 -14.64
C LEU A 239 -16.96 -21.72 -13.84
N VAL A 240 -16.39 -21.92 -12.65
CA VAL A 240 -15.78 -20.85 -11.85
C VAL A 240 -14.56 -20.23 -12.55
N ILE A 241 -13.70 -21.05 -13.16
CA ILE A 241 -12.55 -20.55 -13.95
C ILE A 241 -13.03 -19.75 -15.16
N LEU A 242 -14.02 -20.25 -15.90
CA LEU A 242 -14.61 -19.53 -17.04
C LEU A 242 -15.30 -18.22 -16.61
N ALA A 243 -16.00 -18.21 -15.46
CA ALA A 243 -16.61 -17.00 -14.91
C ALA A 243 -15.56 -15.96 -14.49
N VAL A 244 -14.46 -16.39 -13.86
CA VAL A 244 -13.33 -15.50 -13.51
C VAL A 244 -12.63 -14.98 -14.76
N LEU A 245 -12.38 -15.83 -15.77
CA LEU A 245 -11.81 -15.39 -17.05
C LEU A 245 -12.73 -14.40 -17.78
N ALA A 246 -14.04 -14.66 -17.82
CA ALA A 246 -15.02 -13.75 -18.40
C ALA A 246 -15.06 -12.40 -17.64
N ALA A 247 -15.03 -12.42 -16.31
CA ALA A 247 -14.96 -11.21 -15.49
C ALA A 247 -13.65 -10.42 -15.71
N LEU A 248 -12.51 -11.11 -15.87
CA LEU A 248 -11.23 -10.49 -16.22
C LEU A 248 -11.24 -9.90 -17.64
N CYS A 249 -11.87 -10.57 -18.61
CA CYS A 249 -12.04 -10.03 -19.96
C CYS A 249 -12.96 -8.79 -19.97
N VAL A 250 -14.10 -8.85 -19.27
CA VAL A 250 -15.04 -7.71 -19.15
C VAL A 250 -14.38 -6.53 -18.42
N GLY A 251 -13.72 -6.78 -17.30
CA GLY A 251 -12.99 -5.76 -16.55
C GLY A 251 -11.82 -5.17 -17.35
N GLY A 252 -11.08 -6.00 -18.09
CA GLY A 252 -10.03 -5.57 -19.01
C GLY A 252 -10.59 -4.65 -20.10
N VAL A 253 -11.68 -5.04 -20.76
CA VAL A 253 -12.36 -4.23 -21.79
C VAL A 253 -12.88 -2.90 -21.21
N TRP A 254 -13.42 -2.91 -19.99
CA TRP A 254 -13.84 -1.69 -19.27
C TRP A 254 -12.66 -0.76 -18.92
N LEU A 255 -11.46 -1.30 -18.68
CA LEU A 255 -10.26 -0.54 -18.37
C LEU A 255 -9.47 -0.08 -19.61
N LEU A 256 -9.69 -0.67 -20.79
CA LEU A 256 -9.06 -0.25 -22.06
C LEU A 256 -9.19 1.26 -22.38
N PRO A 257 -10.34 1.95 -22.23
CA PRO A 257 -10.43 3.38 -22.48
C PRO A 257 -9.58 4.21 -21.50
N ALA A 258 -9.62 3.87 -20.20
CA ALA A 258 -8.80 4.55 -19.19
C ALA A 258 -7.29 4.32 -19.43
N GLY A 259 -6.90 3.09 -19.81
CA GLY A 259 -5.52 2.76 -20.19
C GLY A 259 -5.04 3.51 -21.43
N ARG A 260 -5.90 3.70 -22.44
CA ARG A 260 -5.60 4.54 -23.61
C ARG A 260 -5.42 6.00 -23.23
N ALA A 261 -6.36 6.57 -22.47
CA ALA A 261 -6.29 7.96 -22.02
C ALA A 261 -4.99 8.24 -21.23
N LEU A 262 -4.57 7.33 -20.35
CA LEU A 262 -3.32 7.43 -19.60
C LEU A 262 -2.08 7.37 -20.51
N VAL A 263 -2.06 6.48 -21.50
CA VAL A 263 -0.97 6.38 -22.49
C VAL A 263 -0.91 7.62 -23.39
N GLU A 264 -2.06 8.18 -23.76
CA GLU A 264 -2.15 9.38 -24.59
C GLU A 264 -1.76 10.65 -23.84
N ASP A 265 -2.18 10.81 -22.58
CA ASP A 265 -1.73 11.88 -21.67
C ASP A 265 -0.21 11.81 -21.43
N THR A 266 0.31 10.60 -21.14
CA THR A 266 1.75 10.37 -20.99
C THR A 266 2.50 10.71 -22.28
N ARG A 267 1.95 10.33 -23.45
CA ARG A 267 2.56 10.63 -24.74
C ARG A 267 2.48 12.11 -25.11
N ASP A 268 1.40 12.81 -24.77
CA ASP A 268 1.27 14.25 -25.00
C ASP A 268 2.32 15.02 -24.17
N LYS A 269 2.47 14.69 -22.88
CA LYS A 269 3.47 15.28 -21.98
C LYS A 269 4.94 15.00 -22.35
N LEU A 270 5.20 13.89 -23.06
CA LEU A 270 6.55 13.51 -23.51
C LEU A 270 6.85 13.89 -24.97
N SER A 271 5.87 14.39 -25.72
CA SER A 271 6.06 14.83 -27.10
C SER A 271 6.52 16.28 -27.14
N LYS A 272 7.33 16.65 -28.14
CA LYS A 272 7.68 18.06 -28.37
C LYS A 272 6.47 18.79 -28.97
N PRO A 273 5.98 19.90 -28.37
CA PRO A 273 4.89 20.66 -28.96
C PRO A 273 5.27 21.25 -30.31
N LYS A 274 4.36 21.15 -31.28
CA LYS A 274 4.54 21.64 -32.65
C LYS A 274 3.41 22.62 -33.00
N PRO A 275 3.71 23.87 -33.41
CA PRO A 275 2.67 24.86 -33.70
C PRO A 275 1.82 24.45 -34.91
N VAL A 276 0.56 24.89 -34.90
CA VAL A 276 -0.45 24.66 -35.94
C VAL A 276 -1.11 25.99 -36.31
N THR A 277 -0.89 26.45 -37.53
CA THR A 277 -1.54 27.66 -38.05
C THR A 277 -2.95 27.33 -38.58
N PRO A 278 -4.00 28.09 -38.21
CA PRO A 278 -5.32 27.97 -38.83
C PRO A 278 -5.31 28.46 -40.29
N VAL A 279 -6.37 28.15 -41.03
CA VAL A 279 -6.60 28.58 -42.42
C VAL A 279 -7.73 29.60 -42.59
N SER A 280 -8.56 29.78 -41.57
CA SER A 280 -9.43 30.96 -41.44
C SER A 280 -9.43 31.44 -39.99
N VAL A 281 -9.57 32.76 -39.81
CA VAL A 281 -9.64 33.44 -38.51
C VAL A 281 -10.75 34.49 -38.60
N GLU A 282 -11.87 34.24 -37.93
CA GLU A 282 -13.12 35.02 -38.09
C GLU A 282 -13.63 35.50 -36.74
N ALA A 283 -13.73 36.81 -36.53
CA ALA A 283 -14.28 37.40 -35.31
C ALA A 283 -15.72 37.87 -35.49
N SER A 284 -16.51 37.79 -34.42
CA SER A 284 -17.88 38.32 -34.36
C SER A 284 -17.93 39.85 -34.38
N ALA A 285 -16.82 40.51 -34.03
CA ALA A 285 -16.62 41.95 -34.11
C ALA A 285 -15.12 42.28 -34.00
N GLU A 286 -14.68 43.36 -34.66
CA GLU A 286 -13.31 43.86 -34.58
C GLU A 286 -13.24 45.39 -34.69
N ILE A 287 -12.20 45.98 -34.09
CA ILE A 287 -11.92 47.42 -34.10
C ILE A 287 -11.02 47.75 -35.31
N PRO A 288 -11.26 48.88 -36.05
CA PRO A 288 -10.44 49.25 -37.19
C PRO A 288 -8.92 49.27 -36.91
N ARG A 289 -8.16 48.58 -37.78
CA ARG A 289 -6.71 48.30 -37.69
C ARG A 289 -6.30 47.25 -36.64
N HIS A 290 -7.24 46.65 -35.93
CA HIS A 290 -7.00 45.55 -34.98
C HIS A 290 -7.83 44.30 -35.34
N PRO A 291 -7.69 43.76 -36.56
CA PRO A 291 -8.49 42.63 -37.04
C PRO A 291 -8.17 41.31 -36.33
N ALA A 292 -9.08 40.35 -36.45
CA ALA A 292 -8.96 39.00 -35.89
C ALA A 292 -7.63 38.32 -36.25
N THR A 293 -7.18 38.49 -37.49
CA THR A 293 -5.96 37.85 -38.05
C THR A 293 -4.66 38.24 -37.34
N ASN A 294 -4.64 39.35 -36.58
CA ASN A 294 -3.48 39.74 -35.79
C ASN A 294 -3.15 38.72 -34.68
N THR A 295 -4.09 37.87 -34.28
CA THR A 295 -3.89 36.85 -33.23
C THR A 295 -3.02 35.66 -33.67
N THR A 296 -2.70 35.55 -34.97
CA THR A 296 -1.93 34.41 -35.50
C THR A 296 -0.90 34.84 -36.55
N ASP A 297 -0.40 36.08 -36.47
CA ASP A 297 0.64 36.58 -37.40
C ASP A 297 2.07 36.47 -36.85
N GLY A 298 2.23 35.93 -35.64
CA GLY A 298 3.51 35.73 -34.96
C GLY A 298 4.08 37.02 -34.34
N LEU A 299 3.37 38.13 -34.41
CA LEU A 299 3.80 39.44 -33.92
C LEU A 299 3.02 39.81 -32.66
N SER A 300 3.46 39.25 -31.53
CA SER A 300 3.16 39.62 -30.13
C SER A 300 3.27 41.12 -29.70
N ASN A 301 3.24 42.07 -30.63
CA ASN A 301 3.01 43.51 -30.45
C ASN A 301 1.86 44.08 -31.34
N ARG A 302 1.19 43.21 -32.10
CA ARG A 302 -0.13 43.40 -32.72
C ARG A 302 -1.16 42.64 -31.89
N TYR A 303 -2.43 42.91 -32.14
CA TYR A 303 -3.55 42.30 -31.42
C TYR A 303 -4.87 42.45 -32.16
N TRP A 304 -5.81 41.52 -31.92
CA TRP A 304 -7.23 41.68 -32.23
C TRP A 304 -7.89 42.56 -31.17
N GLY A 305 -8.56 43.62 -31.61
CA GLY A 305 -9.29 44.55 -30.76
C GLY A 305 -10.78 44.26 -30.84
N ALA A 306 -11.39 43.87 -29.72
CA ALA A 306 -12.81 43.53 -29.64
C ALA A 306 -13.60 44.61 -28.87
N PRO A 307 -14.72 45.12 -29.41
CA PRO A 307 -15.42 46.28 -28.84
C PRO A 307 -16.11 46.03 -27.49
N ALA A 308 -16.43 44.77 -27.17
CA ALA A 308 -17.18 44.42 -25.96
C ALA A 308 -16.86 42.99 -25.49
N ALA A 309 -17.13 42.71 -24.21
CA ALA A 309 -17.15 41.34 -23.70
C ALA A 309 -18.27 40.51 -24.35
N GLY A 310 -18.05 39.20 -24.48
CA GLY A 310 -18.91 38.31 -25.28
C GLY A 310 -18.57 38.28 -26.77
N ALA A 311 -17.70 39.18 -27.26
CA ALA A 311 -17.11 39.04 -28.59
C ALA A 311 -16.26 37.76 -28.67
N SER A 312 -16.26 37.12 -29.83
CA SER A 312 -15.57 35.84 -30.03
C SER A 312 -14.81 35.77 -31.35
N VAL A 313 -13.68 35.07 -31.35
CA VAL A 313 -12.87 34.75 -32.53
C VAL A 313 -12.84 33.24 -32.75
N THR A 314 -12.97 32.83 -34.02
CA THR A 314 -13.07 31.43 -34.45
C THR A 314 -11.92 31.10 -35.39
N TYR A 315 -11.23 30.00 -35.11
CA TYR A 315 -10.06 29.52 -35.83
C TYR A 315 -10.38 28.18 -36.49
N THR A 316 -10.29 28.10 -37.81
CA THR A 316 -10.63 26.90 -38.58
C THR A 316 -9.37 26.27 -39.16
N PHE A 317 -9.22 24.94 -39.07
CA PHE A 317 -7.98 24.23 -39.41
C PHE A 317 -8.14 23.36 -40.67
N ARG A 318 -7.06 23.24 -41.47
CA ARG A 318 -7.10 22.53 -42.77
C ARG A 318 -7.33 21.02 -42.64
N LYS A 319 -6.96 20.45 -41.50
CA LYS A 319 -7.04 19.02 -41.20
C LYS A 319 -7.36 18.86 -39.70
N PRO A 320 -8.13 17.83 -39.31
CA PRO A 320 -8.26 17.39 -37.93
C PRO A 320 -6.89 17.17 -37.28
N PHE A 321 -6.72 17.57 -36.02
CA PHE A 321 -5.47 17.34 -35.27
C PHE A 321 -5.70 17.15 -33.77
N ARG A 322 -4.72 16.54 -33.10
CA ARG A 322 -4.66 16.42 -31.63
C ARG A 322 -4.15 17.74 -31.05
N LEU A 323 -5.05 18.57 -30.53
CA LEU A 323 -4.69 19.77 -29.76
C LEU A 323 -4.18 19.33 -28.38
N ILE A 324 -2.91 19.62 -28.08
CA ILE A 324 -2.29 19.32 -26.78
C ILE A 324 -2.27 20.55 -25.88
N ASP A 325 -1.88 21.70 -26.41
CA ASP A 325 -1.72 22.96 -25.68
C ASP A 325 -2.23 24.15 -26.50
N LEU A 326 -2.66 25.19 -25.79
CA LEU A 326 -3.03 26.50 -26.30
C LEU A 326 -2.20 27.58 -25.59
N SER A 327 -1.40 28.36 -26.31
CA SER A 327 -0.66 29.52 -25.78
C SER A 327 -1.41 30.80 -26.11
N ILE A 328 -1.64 31.66 -25.11
CA ILE A 328 -2.35 32.92 -25.25
C ILE A 328 -1.50 34.08 -24.72
N ILE A 329 -1.38 35.15 -25.49
CA ILE A 329 -0.83 36.43 -25.05
C ILE A 329 -2.00 37.41 -24.90
N ASN A 330 -2.42 37.66 -23.65
CA ASN A 330 -3.51 38.57 -23.31
C ASN A 330 -3.08 40.05 -23.44
N GLY A 331 -4.03 40.97 -23.63
CA GLY A 331 -3.75 42.39 -23.81
C GLY A 331 -3.17 42.71 -25.19
N VAL A 332 -2.49 43.86 -25.32
CA VAL A 332 -1.96 44.35 -26.61
C VAL A 332 -0.60 43.75 -27.00
N SER A 333 0.13 43.16 -26.04
CA SER A 333 1.49 42.66 -26.25
C SER A 333 1.97 41.82 -25.07
N LYS A 334 2.99 40.99 -25.29
CA LYS A 334 3.74 40.30 -24.23
C LYS A 334 4.59 41.21 -23.35
N SER A 335 4.87 42.45 -23.77
CA SER A 335 5.76 43.36 -23.05
C SER A 335 5.04 44.06 -21.87
N PRO A 336 5.58 44.03 -20.64
CA PRO A 336 4.93 44.61 -19.46
C PRO A 336 4.59 46.10 -19.55
N ASP A 337 5.39 46.90 -20.26
CA ASP A 337 5.20 48.36 -20.49
C ASP A 337 4.11 48.69 -21.53
N GLN A 338 3.54 47.66 -22.16
CA GLN A 338 2.48 47.74 -23.15
C GLN A 338 1.16 47.13 -22.65
N TYR A 339 1.25 46.10 -21.81
CA TYR A 339 0.17 45.18 -21.47
C TYR A 339 -1.17 45.84 -21.07
N ASP A 340 -1.12 46.87 -20.23
CA ASP A 340 -2.29 47.54 -19.63
C ASP A 340 -2.94 48.62 -20.53
N ARG A 341 -2.32 48.97 -21.67
CA ARG A 341 -2.75 50.09 -22.54
C ARG A 341 -4.16 49.94 -23.12
N GLN A 342 -4.73 48.73 -23.10
CA GLN A 342 -6.11 48.44 -23.48
C GLN A 342 -6.78 47.55 -22.43
N ALA A 343 -8.08 47.32 -22.60
CA ALA A 343 -8.84 46.44 -21.74
C ALA A 343 -8.45 44.97 -21.98
N ARG A 344 -8.66 44.13 -20.96
CA ARG A 344 -8.13 42.75 -20.92
C ARG A 344 -9.23 41.79 -20.49
N ALA A 345 -9.23 40.59 -21.05
CA ALA A 345 -10.13 39.53 -20.63
C ALA A 345 -9.45 38.70 -19.54
N LEU A 346 -10.11 38.45 -18.40
CA LEU A 346 -9.61 37.52 -17.37
C LEU A 346 -10.17 36.10 -17.52
N GLN A 347 -11.05 35.88 -18.49
CA GLN A 347 -11.57 34.56 -18.83
C GLN A 347 -11.77 34.46 -20.34
N LEU A 348 -11.51 33.27 -20.89
CA LEU A 348 -12.00 32.87 -22.20
C LEU A 348 -12.94 31.67 -22.05
N ASP A 349 -14.09 31.69 -22.71
CA ASP A 349 -14.84 30.46 -22.95
C ASP A 349 -14.30 29.85 -24.25
N MET A 350 -13.67 28.69 -24.16
CA MET A 350 -13.23 27.93 -25.33
C MET A 350 -14.28 26.87 -25.71
N GLU A 351 -14.66 26.88 -26.98
CA GLU A 351 -15.55 25.91 -27.62
C GLU A 351 -14.77 25.23 -28.75
N VAL A 352 -14.46 23.94 -28.59
CA VAL A 352 -13.66 23.15 -29.55
C VAL A 352 -14.57 22.18 -30.29
N THR A 353 -14.57 22.24 -31.62
CA THR A 353 -15.36 21.34 -32.49
C THR A 353 -14.44 20.31 -33.13
N THR A 354 -14.81 19.04 -33.03
CA THR A 354 -14.08 17.87 -33.56
C THR A 354 -14.52 17.52 -35.00
N GLN A 355 -13.92 16.48 -35.59
CA GLN A 355 -14.26 16.01 -36.94
C GLN A 355 -15.66 15.38 -37.04
N ASP A 356 -16.13 14.72 -35.98
CA ASP A 356 -17.46 14.10 -35.88
C ASP A 356 -18.55 15.06 -35.39
N GLY A 357 -18.17 16.29 -35.01
CA GLY A 357 -19.10 17.34 -34.59
C GLY A 357 -19.41 17.36 -33.09
N GLU A 358 -18.69 16.60 -32.25
CA GLU A 358 -18.68 16.85 -30.81
C GLU A 358 -18.17 18.28 -30.53
N ARG A 359 -18.71 18.91 -29.47
CA ARG A 359 -18.27 20.21 -28.99
C ARG A 359 -17.87 20.16 -27.53
N HIS A 360 -16.58 20.33 -27.27
CA HIS A 360 -16.05 20.42 -25.92
C HIS A 360 -16.00 21.89 -25.48
N HIS A 361 -16.60 22.19 -24.32
CA HIS A 361 -16.56 23.52 -23.72
C HIS A 361 -15.57 23.53 -22.54
N LYS A 362 -14.71 24.55 -22.47
CA LYS A 362 -13.72 24.71 -21.39
C LYS A 362 -13.50 26.20 -21.09
N GLU A 363 -13.68 26.59 -19.83
CA GLU A 363 -13.32 27.91 -19.35
C GLU A 363 -11.81 28.00 -19.08
N LEU A 364 -11.18 29.09 -19.53
CA LEU A 364 -9.76 29.35 -19.37
C LEU A 364 -9.58 30.64 -18.56
N ALA A 365 -9.17 30.54 -17.31
CA ALA A 365 -8.85 31.70 -16.48
C ALA A 365 -7.48 32.29 -16.90
N LEU A 366 -7.49 33.54 -17.36
CA LEU A 366 -6.29 34.30 -17.70
C LEU A 366 -5.83 35.10 -16.47
N ALA A 367 -4.56 34.97 -16.10
CA ALA A 367 -3.98 35.86 -15.09
C ALA A 367 -3.80 37.27 -15.68
N ASP A 368 -4.04 38.31 -14.87
CA ASP A 368 -3.81 39.72 -15.26
C ASP A 368 -2.30 40.04 -15.23
N LYS A 369 -1.55 39.42 -16.15
CA LYS A 369 -0.10 39.57 -16.31
C LYS A 369 0.29 39.51 -17.79
N ALA A 370 1.33 40.26 -18.13
CA ALA A 370 1.97 40.23 -19.44
C ALA A 370 2.67 38.88 -19.71
N GLY A 371 2.83 38.57 -20.99
CA GLY A 371 3.51 37.35 -21.47
C GLY A 371 2.56 36.21 -21.87
N PRO A 372 3.10 35.13 -22.44
CA PRO A 372 2.33 33.96 -22.85
C PRO A 372 1.82 33.18 -21.63
N GLN A 373 0.63 32.59 -21.78
CA GLN A 373 -0.01 31.73 -20.80
C GLN A 373 -0.48 30.45 -21.50
N THR A 374 0.06 29.30 -21.10
CA THR A 374 -0.19 28.00 -21.75
C THR A 374 -1.26 27.22 -21.01
N PHE A 375 -2.24 26.70 -21.75
CA PHE A 375 -3.35 25.89 -21.24
C PHE A 375 -3.32 24.50 -21.88
N PRO A 376 -3.03 23.43 -21.11
CA PRO A 376 -3.19 22.06 -21.57
C PRO A 376 -4.66 21.77 -21.91
N THR A 377 -4.89 21.03 -23.00
CA THR A 377 -6.23 20.75 -23.54
C THR A 377 -6.46 19.25 -23.71
N GLY A 378 -5.64 18.57 -24.51
CA GLY A 378 -5.73 17.12 -24.71
C GLY A 378 -6.97 16.66 -25.47
N ILE A 379 -7.31 17.35 -26.56
CA ILE A 379 -8.51 17.11 -27.38
C ILE A 379 -8.09 16.56 -28.76
N SER A 380 -8.75 15.51 -29.23
CA SER A 380 -8.45 14.85 -30.52
C SER A 380 -9.24 15.46 -31.68
N ASP A 381 -8.75 15.25 -32.90
CA ASP A 381 -9.47 15.46 -34.17
C ASP A 381 -10.15 16.84 -34.32
N VAL A 382 -9.51 17.88 -33.77
CA VAL A 382 -10.01 19.26 -33.74
C VAL A 382 -10.03 19.87 -35.14
N THR A 383 -11.18 20.40 -35.54
CA THR A 383 -11.38 21.09 -36.84
C THR A 383 -11.60 22.59 -36.70
N SER A 384 -12.19 23.04 -35.59
CA SER A 384 -12.44 24.45 -35.28
C SER A 384 -12.30 24.71 -33.78
N ILE A 385 -11.80 25.89 -33.42
CA ILE A 385 -11.72 26.39 -32.04
C ILE A 385 -12.31 27.79 -32.01
N ARG A 386 -13.27 28.04 -31.12
CA ARG A 386 -13.84 29.37 -30.88
C ARG A 386 -13.51 29.83 -29.46
N LEU A 387 -12.98 31.04 -29.34
CA LEU A 387 -12.67 31.70 -28.06
C LEU A 387 -13.59 32.90 -27.85
N VAL A 388 -14.27 32.98 -26.71
CA VAL A 388 -15.16 34.09 -26.33
C VAL A 388 -14.51 34.90 -25.22
N LEU A 389 -14.33 36.22 -25.39
CA LEU A 389 -13.73 37.09 -24.37
C LEU A 389 -14.71 37.35 -23.23
N ARG A 390 -14.32 37.02 -21.99
CA ARG A 390 -15.13 37.19 -20.77
C ARG A 390 -14.38 37.95 -19.68
N SER A 391 -15.12 38.26 -18.60
CA SER A 391 -14.60 38.87 -17.38
C SER A 391 -13.69 40.07 -17.67
N PRO A 392 -14.22 41.13 -18.33
CA PRO A 392 -13.44 42.26 -18.78
C PRO A 392 -12.93 43.09 -17.61
N VAL A 393 -11.62 43.32 -17.58
CA VAL A 393 -10.99 44.36 -16.77
C VAL A 393 -10.66 45.54 -17.66
N ASP A 394 -10.71 46.76 -17.07
CA ASP A 394 -10.27 48.00 -17.70
C ASP A 394 -11.07 48.49 -18.93
N LEU A 395 -12.19 47.84 -19.26
CA LEU A 395 -13.06 48.19 -20.39
C LEU A 395 -13.88 49.45 -20.09
N THR A 396 -13.49 50.56 -20.72
CA THR A 396 -14.10 51.89 -20.57
C THR A 396 -14.23 52.60 -21.92
N ASN A 397 -14.97 53.72 -21.97
CA ASN A 397 -15.11 54.51 -23.19
C ASN A 397 -13.74 54.93 -23.75
N GLY A 398 -13.42 54.49 -24.98
CA GLY A 398 -12.13 54.73 -25.63
C GLY A 398 -11.09 53.62 -25.45
N ARG A 399 -11.42 52.54 -24.73
CA ARG A 399 -10.65 51.28 -24.67
C ARG A 399 -11.49 50.13 -25.21
N HIS A 400 -10.81 49.12 -25.73
CA HIS A 400 -11.38 47.87 -26.24
C HIS A 400 -10.63 46.68 -25.66
N LEU A 401 -11.23 45.49 -25.68
CA LEU A 401 -10.52 44.28 -25.26
C LEU A 401 -9.43 43.94 -26.27
N ALA A 402 -8.25 43.59 -25.81
CA ALA A 402 -7.11 43.23 -26.65
C ALA A 402 -6.65 41.78 -26.40
N LEU A 403 -6.39 41.06 -27.50
CA LEU A 403 -5.80 39.72 -27.51
C LEU A 403 -4.66 39.71 -28.54
N ALA A 404 -3.41 39.55 -28.09
CA ALA A 404 -2.24 39.74 -28.94
C ALA A 404 -1.95 38.53 -29.83
N GLU A 405 -1.84 37.34 -29.26
CA GLU A 405 -1.49 36.10 -29.98
C GLU A 405 -2.23 34.91 -29.38
N VAL A 406 -2.57 33.94 -30.22
CA VAL A 406 -3.13 32.62 -29.87
C VAL A 406 -2.44 31.55 -30.70
N GLU A 407 -1.56 30.77 -30.08
CA GLU A 407 -0.83 29.67 -30.74
C GLU A 407 -1.44 28.32 -30.33
N PHE A 408 -1.68 27.46 -31.33
CA PHE A 408 -2.22 26.11 -31.14
C PHE A 408 -1.10 25.08 -31.31
N PHE A 409 -1.00 24.10 -30.42
CA PHE A 409 0.04 23.07 -30.50
C PHE A 409 -0.55 21.68 -30.69
N GLN A 410 0.11 20.91 -31.55
CA GLN A 410 -0.10 19.47 -31.72
C GLN A 410 1.09 18.66 -31.23
N ARG A 411 0.86 17.36 -31.06
CA ARG A 411 1.90 16.35 -30.86
C ARG A 411 2.89 16.35 -32.05
N GLY A 412 4.17 16.60 -31.78
CA GLY A 412 5.24 16.71 -32.79
C GLY A 412 5.65 15.42 -33.48
#